data_AF-A0A402D7G9-F1
#
_entry.id   AF-A0A402D7G9-F1
#
_cell.length_a   1.000
_cell.length_b   1.000
_cell.length_c   1.000
_cell.angle_alpha   90.00
_cell.angle_beta   90.00
_cell.angle_gamma   90.00
#
_symmetry.space_group_name_H-M   'P 1'
#
loop_
_entity.id
_entity.type
_entity.pdbx_description
1 polymer ?
#
loop_
_entity_poly.entity_id
_entity_poly.type
_entity_poly.pdbx_seq_one_letter_code
_entity_poly.pdbx_strand_id
1 'polypeptide(L)' 'MPLKPLSYREIKRKLEAAGFEVISQKGSHVKFAKDTPEGKMTRIVTSL' A
#
# COMPACT_ATOMS: atom_id res chain seq x y z
N MET A 1 15.45 -20.13 2.66
CA MET A 1 14.37 -19.84 3.62
C MET A 1 13.14 -19.41 2.82
N PRO A 2 11.95 -19.99 3.00
CA PRO A 2 10.76 -19.54 2.28
C PRO A 2 10.39 -18.13 2.76
N LEU A 3 10.15 -17.22 1.81
CA LEU A 3 9.64 -15.89 2.12
C LEU A 3 8.18 -16.03 2.58
N LYS A 4 7.87 -15.51 3.77
CA LYS A 4 6.47 -15.41 4.24
C LYS A 4 5.84 -14.15 3.66
N PRO A 5 4.66 -14.23 3.01
CA PRO A 5 3.93 -13.05 2.60
C PRO A 5 3.51 -12.25 3.84
N LEU A 6 3.56 -10.92 3.72
CA LEU A 6 3.06 -10.02 4.76
C LEU A 6 1.54 -9.98 4.73
N SER A 7 0.91 -9.88 5.89
CA SER A 7 -0.53 -9.58 5.97
C SER A 7 -0.83 -8.18 5.45
N TYR A 8 -2.07 -7.96 4.98
CA TYR A 8 -2.53 -6.63 4.58
C TYR A 8 -2.29 -5.58 5.67
N ARG A 9 -2.51 -5.92 6.94
CA ARG A 9 -2.29 -5.03 8.07
C ARG A 9 -0.84 -4.58 8.20
N GLU A 10 0.10 -5.50 7.97
CA GLU A 10 1.54 -5.18 7.97
C GLU A 10 1.93 -4.32 6.77
N ILE A 11 1.39 -4.63 5.59
CA ILE A 11 1.63 -3.83 4.38
C ILE A 11 1.09 -2.42 4.56
N LYS A 12 -0.15 -2.26 5.03
CA LYS A 12 -0.78 -0.97 5.30
C LYS A 12 0.07 -0.13 6.26
N ARG A 13 0.47 -0.69 7.42
CA ARG A 13 1.33 0.01 8.39
C ARG A 13 2.64 0.48 7.78
N LYS A 14 3.30 -0.37 6.98
CA LYS A 14 4.57 -0.02 6.31
C LYS A 14 4.39 1.06 5.25
N LEU A 15 3.27 1.04 4.51
CA LEU A 15 2.95 2.06 3.53
C LEU A 15 2.64 3.40 4.20
N GLU A 16 1.81 3.41 5.24
CA GLU A 16 1.51 4.62 6.04
C GLU A 16 2.78 5.22 6.65
N ALA A 17 3.65 4.40 7.25
CA ALA A 17 4.94 4.84 7.77
C ALA A 17 5.88 5.41 6.69
N ALA A 18 5.72 5.01 5.43
CA ALA A 18 6.47 5.52 4.28
C ALA A 18 5.81 6.74 3.60
N GLY A 19 4.76 7.30 4.21
CA GLY A 19 4.04 8.48 3.75
C GLY A 19 2.96 8.20 2.70
N PHE A 20 2.56 6.95 2.52
CA PHE A 20 1.45 6.61 1.63
C PHE A 20 0.10 6.68 2.36
N GLU A 21 -0.90 7.20 1.66
CA GLU A 21 -2.28 7.27 2.13
C GLU A 21 -3.21 6.48 1.22
N VAL A 22 -4.31 5.96 1.77
CA VAL A 22 -5.34 5.29 0.98
C VAL A 22 -6.13 6.33 0.20
N ILE A 23 -6.13 6.22 -1.13
CA ILE A 23 -6.85 7.15 -2.01
C ILE A 23 -8.11 6.55 -2.64
N SER A 24 -8.20 5.22 -2.74
CA SER A 24 -9.42 4.55 -3.17
C SER A 24 -9.40 3.06 -2.82
N GLN A 25 -10.58 2.43 -2.83
CA GLN A 25 -10.75 0.99 -2.71
C GLN A 25 -11.80 0.50 -3.70
N LYS A 26 -11.51 -0.61 -4.38
CA LYS A 26 -12.46 -1.32 -5.24
C LYS A 26 -12.40 -2.81 -4.90
N GLY A 27 -13.44 -3.31 -4.24
CA GLY A 27 -13.45 -4.66 -3.69
C GLY A 27 -12.27 -4.86 -2.72
N SER A 28 -11.48 -5.90 -2.95
CA SER A 28 -10.28 -6.22 -2.15
C SER A 28 -9.02 -5.46 -2.57
N HIS A 29 -9.08 -4.57 -3.56
CA HIS A 29 -7.92 -3.82 -4.01
C HIS A 29 -7.94 -2.42 -3.41
N VAL A 30 -6.91 -2.10 -2.64
CA VAL A 30 -6.74 -0.80 -1.98
C VAL A 30 -5.62 -0.05 -2.69
N LYS A 31 -5.92 1.15 -3.18
CA LYS A 31 -4.97 2.03 -3.83
C LYS A 31 -4.41 3.02 -2.83
N PHE A 32 -3.09 3.04 -2.75
CA PHE A 32 -2.31 3.97 -1.97
C PHE A 32 -1.63 4.98 -2.88
N ALA A 33 -1.43 6.21 -2.40
CA ALA A 33 -0.61 7.19 -3.09
C ALA A 33 0.24 8.01 -2.11
N LYS A 34 1.34 8.55 -2.61
CA LYS A 34 2.08 9.63 -1.98
C LYS A 34 2.67 10.56 -3.02
N ASP A 35 2.87 11.80 -2.64
CA ASP A 35 3.62 12.75 -3.44
C ASP A 35 5.12 12.54 -3.23
N THR A 36 5.87 12.62 -4.32
CA THR A 36 7.34 12.53 -4.35
C THR A 36 7.88 13.65 -5.24
N PRO A 37 9.17 13.99 -5.17
CA PRO A 37 9.78 14.97 -6.08
C PRO A 37 9.62 14.60 -7.56
N GLU A 38 9.48 13.32 -7.88
CA GLU A 38 9.28 12.78 -9.23
C GLU A 38 7.80 12.74 -9.66
N GLY A 39 6.89 13.17 -8.78
CA GLY A 39 5.44 13.15 -8.99
C GLY A 39 4.70 12.19 -8.05
N LYS A 40 3.48 11.83 -8.44
CA LYS A 40 2.59 11.00 -7.60
C LYS A 40 2.91 9.52 -7.76
N MET A 41 3.46 8.91 -6.71
CA MET A 41 3.71 7.47 -6.64
C MET A 41 2.45 6.76 -6.15
N THR A 42 2.06 5.66 -6.80
CA THR A 42 0.89 4.87 -6.40
C THR A 42 1.22 3.39 -6.23
N ARG A 43 0.51 2.72 -5.32
CA ARG A 43 0.59 1.27 -5.11
C ARG A 43 -0.79 0.67 -4.93
N ILE A 44 -0.99 -0.55 -5.43
CA ILE A 44 -2.24 -1.30 -5.25
C ILE A 44 -1.93 -2.56 -4.46
N VAL A 45 -2.70 -2.81 -3.40
CA VAL A 45 -2.52 -3.94 -2.49
C VAL A 45 -3.85 -4.68 -2.33
N THR A 46 -3.80 -6.01 -2.34
CA THR A 46 -4.96 -6.85 -2.04
C THR A 46 -5.14 -6.97 -0.51
N SER A 47 -6.37 -6.74 -0.03
CA SER A 47 -6.72 -6.74 1.40
C SER A 47 -7.35 -8.03 1.92
N LEU A 48 -7.59 -9.01 1.04
CA LEU A 48 -8.02 -10.37 1.37
C LEU A 48 -6.84 -11.27 1.75
#